data_AF-A0A7Y9LC31-F1
#
_entry.id   AF-A0A7Y9LC31-F1
#
_cell.length_a   1.000
_cell.length_b   1.000
_cell.length_c   1.000
_cell.angle_alpha   90.00
_cell.angle_beta   90.00
_cell.angle_gamma   90.00
#
_symmetry.space_group_name_H-M   'P 1'
#
loop_
_entity.id
_entity.type
_entity.pdbx_description
1 polymer ?
#
loop_
_entity_poly.entity_id
_entity_poly.type
_entity_poly.pdbx_seq_one_letter_code
_entity_poly.pdbx_strand_id
1 'polypeptide(L)'
;MSATIIVDALWGDSGKGKLCAQLAIKHDADLAVRAGVGTNAGASVTTDDGRLIKARQLPTGWLNPRTRVAVGSGVLVDPQVFADELDRFGLSDRVMIDRRCAVITPEHIAAEQADAHLAETVGSTCTGNGAARADFVLRRARQAGDHPELRSYSGDVAVEVNRVAASDGLVIIEGSQGTLLSLALTDDYPCATSDNCTAVAAMDDVGLNWRLVTDVIMVVKALPSRVGSGPLPYEISAAEADRRGITEHGVVTGRPRRKADRLDPDLLAYAAMVNGPTAIALTFIDHVDPEMRGVRDRDRITAPVRELIDRVEQATGAPVTSLDTGPRLGDLIELAA
;
A
#
# COMPACT_ATOMS: atom_id res chain seq x y z
N MET A 1 13.50 -17.07 6.05
CA MET A 1 12.17 -16.42 6.12
C MET A 1 11.62 -16.35 4.72
N SER A 2 10.34 -16.62 4.55
CA SER A 2 9.73 -16.95 3.26
C SER A 2 8.51 -16.05 3.09
N ALA A 3 8.68 -14.97 2.34
CA ALA A 3 7.70 -13.95 1.92
C ALA A 3 6.63 -13.46 2.93
N THR A 4 6.71 -12.17 3.27
CA THR A 4 5.67 -11.42 3.98
C THR A 4 4.90 -10.53 3.01
N ILE A 5 3.56 -10.60 3.03
CA ILE A 5 2.68 -9.75 2.21
C ILE A 5 2.07 -8.67 3.08
N ILE A 6 2.11 -7.43 2.60
CA ILE A 6 1.49 -6.27 3.24
C ILE A 6 0.28 -5.84 2.41
N VAL A 7 -0.91 -5.90 3.01
CA VAL A 7 -2.17 -5.45 2.40
C VAL A 7 -2.90 -4.49 3.31
N ASP A 8 -3.92 -3.81 2.80
CA ASP A 8 -4.71 -2.84 3.53
C ASP A 8 -6.16 -3.32 3.61
N ALA A 9 -6.75 -3.20 4.79
CA ALA A 9 -8.08 -3.73 5.05
C ALA A 9 -9.20 -2.96 4.31
N LEU A 10 -9.03 -1.65 4.09
CA LEU A 10 -10.14 -0.75 3.74
C LEU A 10 -9.88 -0.05 2.40
N TRP A 11 -9.98 1.27 2.33
CA TRP A 11 -9.86 2.05 1.10
C TRP A 11 -8.46 2.61 0.83
N GLY A 12 -7.42 1.95 1.33
CA GLY A 12 -6.05 2.42 1.16
C GLY A 12 -5.62 3.45 2.21
N ASP A 13 -4.44 4.04 2.00
CA ASP A 13 -3.90 5.13 2.82
C ASP A 13 -3.71 4.80 4.32
N SER A 14 -3.58 3.52 4.66
CA SER A 14 -3.33 3.03 6.04
C SER A 14 -1.86 3.05 6.47
N GLY A 15 -0.91 3.51 5.64
CA GLY A 15 0.50 3.55 6.04
C GLY A 15 1.31 2.29 5.74
N LYS A 16 0.87 1.44 4.80
CA LYS A 16 1.62 0.26 4.29
C LYS A 16 3.10 0.53 4.01
N GLY A 17 3.44 1.66 3.40
CA GLY A 17 4.83 2.00 3.10
C GLY A 17 5.68 2.22 4.35
N LYS A 18 5.13 2.81 5.41
CA LYS A 18 5.87 2.93 6.68
C LYS A 18 6.16 1.54 7.25
N LEU A 19 5.17 0.65 7.24
CA LEU A 19 5.35 -0.74 7.69
C LEU A 19 6.37 -1.51 6.84
N CYS A 20 6.32 -1.37 5.51
CA CYS A 20 7.29 -1.98 4.58
C CYS A 20 8.73 -1.55 4.91
N ALA A 21 8.95 -0.25 5.10
CA ALA A 21 10.25 0.28 5.51
C ALA A 21 10.69 -0.24 6.89
N GLN A 22 9.79 -0.27 7.88
CA GLN A 22 10.09 -0.78 9.22
C GLN A 22 10.50 -2.26 9.20
N LEU A 23 9.74 -3.10 8.51
CA LEU A 23 10.04 -4.53 8.38
C LEU A 23 11.35 -4.76 7.62
N ALA A 24 11.59 -4.00 6.55
CA ALA A 24 12.83 -4.11 5.78
C ALA A 24 14.07 -3.77 6.61
N ILE A 25 14.00 -2.74 7.47
CA ILE A 25 15.09 -2.35 8.37
C ILE A 25 15.24 -3.35 9.51
N LYS A 26 14.15 -3.72 10.16
CA LYS A 26 14.16 -4.58 11.36
C LYS A 26 14.66 -5.98 11.05
N HIS A 27 14.19 -6.55 9.95
CA HIS A 27 14.47 -7.94 9.58
C HIS A 27 15.50 -8.08 8.48
N ASP A 28 16.11 -6.96 8.08
CA ASP A 28 17.14 -6.92 7.04
C ASP A 28 16.69 -7.60 5.74
N ALA A 29 15.56 -7.18 5.20
CA ALA A 29 14.96 -7.84 4.04
C ALA A 29 15.89 -7.83 2.82
N ASP A 30 15.99 -8.96 2.14
CA ASP A 30 16.80 -9.11 0.93
C ASP A 30 16.16 -8.40 -0.28
N LEU A 31 14.82 -8.40 -0.32
CA LEU A 31 14.05 -7.90 -1.45
C LEU A 31 12.70 -7.32 -0.98
N ALA A 32 12.38 -6.11 -1.40
CA ALA A 32 11.04 -5.55 -1.30
C ALA A 32 10.43 -5.37 -2.70
N VAL A 33 9.21 -5.87 -2.91
CA VAL A 33 8.56 -5.88 -4.22
C VAL A 33 7.24 -5.14 -4.17
N ARG A 34 7.05 -4.19 -5.09
CA ARG A 34 5.77 -3.52 -5.27
C ARG A 34 4.80 -4.47 -5.98
N ALA A 35 3.60 -4.57 -5.43
CA ALA A 35 2.43 -5.22 -6.01
C ALA A 35 1.26 -4.23 -6.14
N GLY A 36 0.17 -4.68 -6.77
CA GLY A 36 -1.05 -3.94 -7.04
C GLY A 36 -1.03 -3.18 -8.35
N VAL A 37 -1.70 -2.02 -8.39
CA VAL A 37 -2.12 -1.38 -9.64
C VAL A 37 -0.97 -0.70 -10.37
N GLY A 38 -0.31 0.28 -9.74
CA GLY A 38 0.67 1.15 -10.38
C GLY A 38 0.87 2.45 -9.60
N THR A 39 1.05 3.55 -10.33
CA THR A 39 1.44 4.87 -9.77
C THR A 39 0.27 5.69 -9.21
N ASN A 40 -0.95 5.15 -9.21
CA ASN A 40 -2.13 5.78 -8.62
C ASN A 40 -2.18 5.67 -7.09
N ALA A 41 -1.33 4.83 -6.47
CA ALA A 41 -1.11 4.82 -5.03
C ALA A 41 0.23 5.46 -4.69
N GLY A 42 0.25 6.26 -3.62
CA GLY A 42 1.49 6.79 -3.05
C GLY A 42 1.67 6.32 -1.61
N ALA A 43 2.88 5.89 -1.29
CA ALA A 43 3.35 5.70 0.08
C ALA A 43 4.03 7.00 0.57
N SER A 44 3.76 7.37 1.81
CA SER A 44 4.47 8.45 2.50
C SER A 44 5.13 7.91 3.76
N VAL A 45 6.41 8.20 3.93
CA VAL A 45 7.19 7.82 5.11
C VAL A 45 7.95 9.06 5.58
N THR A 46 7.86 9.38 6.87
CA THR A 46 8.70 10.44 7.45
C THR A 46 9.84 9.76 8.20
N THR A 47 11.09 10.01 7.82
CA THR A 47 12.25 9.47 8.54
C THR A 47 12.38 10.15 9.91
N ASP A 48 13.14 9.53 10.82
CA ASP A 48 13.27 10.04 12.21
C ASP A 48 13.92 11.44 12.29
N ASP A 49 14.73 11.80 11.29
CA ASP A 49 15.29 13.15 11.10
C ASP A 49 14.30 14.18 10.53
N GLY A 50 13.05 13.76 10.23
CA GLY A 50 11.97 14.62 9.76
C GLY A 50 11.85 14.75 8.24
N ARG A 51 12.68 14.07 7.45
CA ARG A 51 12.55 14.10 5.98
C ARG A 51 11.33 13.31 5.51
N LEU A 52 10.45 13.96 4.75
CA LEU A 52 9.27 13.32 4.14
C LEU A 52 9.64 12.67 2.80
N ILE A 53 9.43 11.37 2.70
CA ILE A 53 9.61 10.57 1.48
C ILE A 53 8.23 10.25 0.92
N LYS A 54 8.06 10.46 -0.39
CA LYS A 54 6.85 10.12 -1.16
C LYS A 54 7.27 9.26 -2.35
N ALA A 55 6.78 8.03 -2.38
CA ALA A 55 7.01 7.07 -3.47
C ALA A 55 5.66 6.60 -4.03
N ARG A 56 5.59 6.36 -5.32
CA ARG A 56 4.42 5.93 -6.09
C ARG A 56 4.69 4.66 -6.86
N GLN A 57 5.88 4.54 -7.47
CA GLN A 57 6.24 3.37 -8.26
C GLN A 57 7.06 2.35 -7.45
N LEU A 58 8.07 2.82 -6.71
CA LEU A 58 9.00 1.97 -5.98
C LEU A 58 8.47 1.66 -4.57
N PRO A 59 8.63 0.40 -4.10
CA PRO A 59 8.29 0.05 -2.72
C PRO A 59 9.27 0.74 -1.77
N THR A 60 8.85 0.97 -0.54
CA THR A 60 9.59 1.77 0.46
C THR A 60 10.67 1.01 1.23
N GLY A 61 10.79 -0.30 1.00
CA GLY A 61 11.80 -1.15 1.65
C GLY A 61 13.26 -0.75 1.37
N TRP A 62 13.53 0.04 0.33
CA TRP A 62 14.88 0.57 0.04
C TRP A 62 15.44 1.47 1.16
N LEU A 63 14.61 1.92 2.10
CA LEU A 63 15.06 2.63 3.30
C LEU A 63 16.03 1.80 4.14
N ASN A 64 16.01 0.47 4.04
CA ASN A 64 17.16 -0.35 4.40
C ASN A 64 18.19 -0.32 3.25
N PRO A 65 19.42 0.19 3.47
CA PRO A 65 20.45 0.30 2.43
C PRO A 65 20.78 -1.02 1.72
N ARG A 66 20.59 -2.17 2.37
CA ARG A 66 20.90 -3.49 1.79
C ARG A 66 19.75 -4.11 0.99
N THR A 67 18.52 -3.65 1.19
CA THR A 67 17.36 -4.19 0.51
C THR A 67 17.36 -3.79 -0.97
N ARG A 68 17.25 -4.78 -1.85
CA ARG A 68 16.96 -4.55 -3.27
C ARG A 68 15.47 -4.32 -3.44
N VAL A 69 15.08 -3.56 -4.46
CA VAL A 69 13.68 -3.27 -4.74
C VAL A 69 13.25 -3.75 -6.11
N ALA A 70 12.02 -4.24 -6.22
CA ALA A 70 11.48 -4.66 -7.50
C ALA A 70 10.02 -4.22 -7.73
N VAL A 71 9.59 -4.24 -8.98
CA VAL A 71 8.20 -4.01 -9.41
C VAL A 71 7.67 -5.26 -10.10
N GLY A 72 6.63 -5.87 -9.53
CA GLY A 72 6.03 -7.12 -10.05
C GLY A 72 5.33 -6.95 -11.40
N SER A 73 5.24 -8.03 -12.18
CA SER A 73 4.63 -8.05 -13.52
C SER A 73 3.18 -7.59 -13.60
N GLY A 74 2.40 -7.72 -12.51
CA GLY A 74 1.03 -7.23 -12.45
C GLY A 74 0.93 -5.70 -12.34
N VAL A 75 2.01 -5.04 -11.95
CA VAL A 75 2.04 -3.59 -11.71
C VAL A 75 2.25 -2.82 -13.02
N LEU A 76 1.47 -1.75 -13.20
CA LEU A 76 1.67 -0.77 -14.27
C LEU A 76 2.86 0.15 -13.96
N VAL A 77 3.67 0.43 -14.96
CA VAL A 77 4.86 1.27 -14.84
C VAL A 77 4.70 2.57 -15.62
N ASP A 78 4.83 3.69 -14.93
CA ASP A 78 5.00 5.00 -15.55
C ASP A 78 6.50 5.32 -15.66
N PRO A 79 7.07 5.41 -16.87
CA PRO A 79 8.51 5.63 -17.05
C PRO A 79 9.01 6.93 -16.42
N GLN A 80 8.19 7.99 -16.41
CA GLN A 80 8.58 9.29 -15.88
C GLN A 80 8.64 9.25 -14.34
N VAL A 81 7.62 8.66 -13.71
CA VAL A 81 7.58 8.50 -12.25
C VAL A 81 8.71 7.58 -11.78
N PHE A 82 8.95 6.49 -12.51
CA PHE A 82 10.05 5.58 -12.19
C PHE A 82 11.41 6.28 -12.26
N ALA A 83 11.70 7.02 -13.34
CA ALA A 83 12.96 7.74 -13.51
C ALA A 83 13.17 8.82 -12.43
N ASP A 84 12.13 9.59 -12.09
CA ASP A 84 12.17 10.58 -11.00
C ASP A 84 12.50 9.93 -9.65
N GLU A 85 11.85 8.80 -9.33
CA GLU A 85 12.10 8.09 -8.08
C GLU A 85 13.50 7.46 -8.02
N LEU A 86 14.02 6.96 -9.15
CA LEU A 86 15.39 6.45 -9.20
C LEU A 86 16.42 7.54 -8.89
N ASP A 87 16.28 8.72 -9.48
CA ASP A 87 17.20 9.84 -9.26
C ASP A 87 17.10 10.35 -7.81
N ARG A 88 15.87 10.60 -7.34
CA ARG A 88 15.62 11.11 -5.98
C ARG A 88 16.08 10.16 -4.88
N PHE A 89 16.03 8.85 -5.12
CA PHE A 89 16.36 7.83 -4.10
C PHE A 89 17.72 7.16 -4.30
N GLY A 90 18.38 7.37 -5.44
CA GLY A 90 19.70 6.79 -5.75
C GLY A 90 19.68 5.25 -5.79
N LEU A 91 18.75 4.66 -6.57
CA LEU A 91 18.47 3.22 -6.55
C LEU A 91 18.87 2.45 -7.81
N SER A 92 19.55 3.11 -8.75
CA SER A 92 19.86 2.53 -10.07
C SER A 92 20.65 1.21 -10.02
N ASP A 93 21.38 0.94 -8.95
CA ASP A 93 22.20 -0.26 -8.75
C ASP A 93 21.47 -1.42 -8.06
N ARG A 94 20.26 -1.20 -7.53
CA ARG A 94 19.53 -2.17 -6.70
C ARG A 94 18.04 -2.24 -6.99
N VAL A 95 17.63 -1.85 -8.19
CA VAL A 95 16.26 -1.87 -8.68
C VAL A 95 16.06 -2.90 -9.79
N MET A 96 14.88 -3.51 -9.84
CA MET A 96 14.44 -4.35 -10.95
C MET A 96 12.98 -4.04 -11.30
N ILE A 97 12.63 -3.98 -12.58
CA ILE A 97 11.24 -4.00 -13.05
C ILE A 97 11.02 -5.32 -13.76
N ASP A 98 9.87 -5.96 -13.57
CA ASP A 98 9.56 -7.11 -14.41
C ASP A 98 9.39 -6.68 -15.87
N ARG A 99 10.11 -7.34 -16.79
CA ARG A 99 10.04 -7.04 -18.23
C ARG A 99 8.62 -7.10 -18.80
N ARG A 100 7.69 -7.80 -18.12
CA ARG A 100 6.28 -7.97 -18.52
C ARG A 100 5.34 -6.88 -17.99
N CYS A 101 5.81 -5.97 -17.12
CA CYS A 101 4.99 -4.85 -16.64
C CYS A 101 4.44 -4.04 -17.82
N ALA A 102 3.14 -3.76 -17.83
CA ALA A 102 2.55 -2.88 -18.83
C ALA A 102 2.90 -1.41 -18.55
N VAL A 103 3.15 -0.65 -19.61
CA VAL A 103 3.63 0.74 -19.53
C VAL A 103 2.47 1.72 -19.63
N ILE A 104 2.41 2.65 -18.68
CA ILE A 104 1.52 3.82 -18.73
C ILE A 104 2.11 4.83 -19.71
N THR A 105 1.30 5.32 -20.64
CA THR A 105 1.72 6.30 -21.64
C THR A 105 1.02 7.65 -21.39
N PRO A 106 1.54 8.75 -21.96
CA PRO A 106 0.86 10.04 -21.90
C PRO A 106 -0.57 10.01 -22.45
N GLU A 107 -0.84 9.17 -23.46
CA GLU A 107 -2.17 8.98 -24.02
C GLU A 107 -3.12 8.32 -23.02
N HIS A 108 -2.66 7.34 -22.23
CA HIS A 108 -3.47 6.76 -21.15
C HIS A 108 -3.85 7.81 -20.10
N ILE A 109 -2.91 8.67 -19.73
CA ILE A 109 -3.14 9.77 -18.77
C ILE A 109 -4.18 10.76 -19.34
N ALA A 110 -3.98 11.21 -20.58
CA ALA A 110 -4.90 12.14 -21.24
C ALA A 110 -6.30 11.55 -21.44
N ALA A 111 -6.40 10.26 -21.80
CA ALA A 111 -7.66 9.57 -21.96
C ALA A 111 -8.44 9.49 -20.63
N GLU A 112 -7.75 9.15 -19.54
CA GLU A 112 -8.38 9.09 -18.21
C GLU A 112 -8.80 10.47 -17.70
N GLN A 113 -8.04 11.53 -18.00
CA GLN A 113 -8.40 12.91 -17.67
C GLN A 113 -9.61 13.42 -18.47
N ALA A 114 -9.75 12.99 -19.72
CA ALA A 114 -10.85 13.40 -20.60
C ALA A 114 -12.15 12.62 -20.32
N ASP A 115 -12.08 11.48 -19.64
CA ASP A 115 -13.23 10.67 -19.28
C ASP A 115 -13.90 11.21 -17.99
N ALA A 116 -15.03 11.89 -18.15
CA ALA A 116 -15.79 12.45 -17.03
C ALA A 116 -16.31 11.37 -16.06
N HIS A 117 -16.58 10.15 -16.54
CA HIS A 117 -16.98 9.07 -15.64
C HIS A 117 -15.82 8.68 -14.72
N LEU A 118 -14.62 8.50 -15.26
CA LEU A 118 -13.44 8.19 -14.45
C LEU A 118 -13.01 9.35 -13.55
N ALA A 119 -12.99 10.57 -14.08
CA ALA A 119 -12.53 11.75 -13.35
C ALA A 119 -13.51 12.21 -12.26
N GLU A 120 -14.81 12.24 -12.54
CA GLU A 120 -15.82 12.84 -11.65
C GLU A 120 -16.65 11.78 -10.90
N THR A 121 -17.11 10.73 -11.58
CA THR A 121 -17.96 9.70 -10.94
C THR A 121 -17.14 8.79 -10.04
N VAL A 122 -16.11 8.16 -10.60
CA VAL A 122 -15.19 7.29 -9.83
C VAL A 122 -14.28 8.13 -8.94
N GLY A 123 -13.85 9.30 -9.42
CA GLY A 123 -12.88 10.14 -8.73
C GLY A 123 -11.46 9.58 -8.86
N SER A 124 -11.09 9.08 -10.04
CA SER A 124 -9.75 8.55 -10.31
C SER A 124 -8.65 9.56 -9.98
N THR A 125 -7.43 9.04 -9.82
CA THR A 125 -6.23 9.88 -9.71
C THR A 125 -5.79 10.49 -11.05
N CYS A 126 -6.39 10.04 -12.17
CA CYS A 126 -6.08 10.51 -13.52
C CYS A 126 -4.59 10.40 -13.86
N THR A 127 -4.02 9.24 -13.53
CA THR A 127 -2.61 8.90 -13.72
C THR A 127 -2.40 7.85 -14.81
N GLY A 128 -3.42 7.60 -15.64
CA GLY A 128 -3.41 6.65 -16.74
C GLY A 128 -3.58 5.18 -16.33
N ASN A 129 -3.79 4.88 -15.04
CA ASN A 129 -3.81 3.51 -14.54
C ASN A 129 -5.04 2.73 -15.06
N GLY A 130 -6.22 3.36 -15.11
CA GLY A 130 -7.43 2.72 -15.64
C GLY A 130 -7.31 2.40 -17.13
N ALA A 131 -6.93 3.40 -17.93
CA ALA A 131 -6.76 3.26 -19.37
C ALA A 131 -5.65 2.26 -19.74
N ALA A 132 -4.49 2.34 -19.08
CA ALA A 132 -3.39 1.41 -19.31
C ALA A 132 -3.76 -0.03 -18.93
N ARG A 133 -4.51 -0.23 -17.83
CA ARG A 133 -5.00 -1.55 -17.45
C ARG A 133 -5.97 -2.10 -18.49
N ALA A 134 -6.88 -1.28 -19.03
CA ALA A 134 -7.79 -1.71 -20.08
C ALA A 134 -7.02 -2.21 -21.32
N ASP A 135 -6.00 -1.47 -21.76
CA ASP A 135 -5.15 -1.88 -22.87
C ASP A 135 -4.32 -3.13 -22.56
N PHE A 136 -3.85 -3.30 -21.31
CA PHE A 136 -3.16 -4.52 -20.90
C PHE A 136 -4.09 -5.74 -20.97
N VAL A 137 -5.31 -5.62 -20.44
CA VAL A 137 -6.33 -6.68 -20.50
C VAL A 137 -6.72 -7.00 -21.94
N LEU A 138 -6.76 -6.00 -22.83
CA LEU A 138 -7.01 -6.20 -24.27
C LEU A 138 -5.77 -6.65 -25.06
N ARG A 139 -4.63 -6.85 -24.40
CA ARG A 139 -3.33 -7.24 -24.99
C ARG A 139 -2.81 -6.25 -26.03
N ARG A 140 -2.98 -4.96 -25.76
CA ARG A 140 -2.53 -3.83 -26.59
C ARG A 140 -1.42 -3.00 -25.93
N ALA A 141 -1.31 -3.04 -24.60
CA ALA A 141 -0.29 -2.29 -23.88
C ALA A 141 1.13 -2.73 -24.26
N ARG A 142 2.05 -1.76 -24.33
CA ARG A 142 3.50 -2.03 -24.42
C ARG A 142 4.02 -2.52 -23.07
N GLN A 143 5.08 -3.31 -23.10
CA GLN A 143 5.71 -3.85 -21.89
C GLN A 143 7.09 -3.22 -21.62
N ALA A 144 7.51 -3.23 -20.35
CA ALA A 144 8.74 -2.60 -19.89
C ALA A 144 10.00 -3.12 -20.61
N GLY A 145 10.04 -4.41 -20.96
CA GLY A 145 11.18 -5.01 -21.67
C GLY A 145 11.45 -4.43 -23.06
N ASP A 146 10.41 -3.87 -23.69
CA ASP A 146 10.49 -3.21 -25.01
C ASP A 146 10.64 -1.69 -24.91
N HIS A 147 10.58 -1.12 -23.69
CA HIS A 147 10.67 0.32 -23.47
C HIS A 147 12.15 0.76 -23.33
N PRO A 148 12.66 1.66 -24.18
CA PRO A 148 14.09 2.03 -24.20
C PRO A 148 14.66 2.45 -22.84
N GLU A 149 13.90 3.23 -22.07
CA GLU A 149 14.33 3.78 -20.77
C GLU A 149 14.23 2.77 -19.62
N LEU A 150 13.38 1.73 -19.75
CA LEU A 150 13.16 0.75 -18.68
C LEU A 150 13.97 -0.54 -18.91
N ARG A 151 14.43 -0.76 -20.15
CA ARG A 151 15.09 -2.00 -20.57
C ARG A 151 16.32 -2.32 -19.75
N SER A 152 17.11 -1.32 -19.33
CA SER A 152 18.31 -1.52 -18.50
C SER A 152 18.00 -2.03 -17.08
N TYR A 153 16.77 -1.82 -16.60
CA TYR A 153 16.31 -2.25 -15.27
C TYR A 153 15.38 -3.46 -15.34
N SER A 154 15.11 -3.97 -16.54
CA SER A 154 14.14 -5.04 -16.76
C SER A 154 14.73 -6.42 -16.44
N GLY A 155 13.96 -7.24 -15.71
CA GLY A 155 14.32 -8.60 -15.33
C GLY A 155 13.10 -9.52 -15.26
N ASP A 156 13.27 -10.70 -14.65
CA ASP A 156 12.18 -11.63 -14.34
C ASP A 156 11.98 -11.65 -12.82
N VAL A 157 11.06 -10.81 -12.34
CA VAL A 157 10.85 -10.60 -10.90
C VAL A 157 10.24 -11.85 -10.26
N ALA A 158 9.39 -12.58 -10.99
CA ALA A 158 8.84 -13.85 -10.50
C ALA A 158 9.94 -14.87 -10.21
N VAL A 159 10.93 -15.01 -11.10
CA VAL A 159 12.10 -15.86 -10.84
C VAL A 159 12.86 -15.40 -9.60
N GLU A 160 13.12 -14.10 -9.50
CA GLU A 160 13.92 -13.55 -8.40
C GLU A 160 13.23 -13.69 -7.04
N VAL A 161 11.95 -13.36 -6.96
CA VAL A 161 11.13 -13.48 -5.75
C VAL A 161 11.11 -14.92 -5.25
N ASN A 162 10.84 -15.88 -6.13
CA ASN A 162 10.81 -17.30 -5.73
C ASN A 162 12.20 -17.82 -5.36
N ARG A 163 13.26 -17.35 -6.03
CA ARG A 163 14.64 -17.73 -5.71
C ARG A 163 15.02 -17.26 -4.30
N VAL A 164 14.79 -15.99 -3.99
CA VAL A 164 15.12 -15.41 -2.67
C VAL A 164 14.28 -16.07 -1.58
N ALA A 165 12.96 -16.18 -1.78
CA ALA A 165 12.06 -16.78 -0.80
C ALA A 165 12.35 -18.27 -0.54
N ALA A 166 12.80 -19.03 -1.56
CA ALA A 166 13.16 -20.43 -1.41
C ALA A 166 14.56 -20.65 -0.81
N SER A 167 15.43 -19.63 -0.81
CA SER A 167 16.77 -19.68 -0.20
C SER A 167 16.81 -19.06 1.20
N ASP A 168 15.69 -19.12 1.93
CA ASP A 168 15.50 -18.53 3.27
C ASP A 168 15.68 -17.00 3.36
N GLY A 169 15.78 -16.30 2.23
CA GLY A 169 15.87 -14.84 2.17
C GLY A 169 14.52 -14.16 2.33
N LEU A 170 14.47 -13.06 3.07
CA LEU A 170 13.22 -12.36 3.37
C LEU A 170 12.80 -11.50 2.17
N VAL A 171 11.61 -11.81 1.65
CA VAL A 171 10.91 -11.00 0.64
C VAL A 171 9.75 -10.26 1.32
N ILE A 172 9.62 -8.96 1.09
CA ILE A 172 8.46 -8.17 1.51
C ILE A 172 7.69 -7.76 0.26
N ILE A 173 6.39 -8.06 0.21
CA ILE A 173 5.51 -7.63 -0.88
C ILE A 173 4.66 -6.47 -0.38
N GLU A 174 4.86 -5.29 -0.95
CA GLU A 174 4.12 -4.08 -0.63
C GLU A 174 2.95 -3.92 -1.63
N GLY A 175 1.74 -4.28 -1.20
CA GLY A 175 0.52 -4.04 -1.98
C GLY A 175 0.14 -2.56 -2.05
N SER A 176 -0.68 -2.21 -3.04
CA SER A 176 -1.23 -0.86 -3.21
C SER A 176 -2.74 -0.81 -2.92
N GLN A 177 -3.28 0.40 -2.73
CA GLN A 177 -4.70 0.63 -2.35
C GLN A 177 -5.12 -0.19 -1.12
N GLY A 178 -6.38 -0.61 -1.01
CA GLY A 178 -6.87 -1.49 0.03
C GLY A 178 -8.01 -2.37 -0.46
N THR A 179 -8.36 -3.37 0.34
CA THR A 179 -9.24 -4.47 -0.04
C THR A 179 -10.60 -3.98 -0.54
N LEU A 180 -11.16 -2.93 0.07
CA LEU A 180 -12.46 -2.37 -0.32
C LEU A 180 -12.40 -1.47 -1.57
N LEU A 181 -11.23 -1.31 -2.18
CA LEU A 181 -11.08 -0.74 -3.52
C LEU A 181 -10.84 -1.80 -4.60
N SER A 182 -10.86 -3.09 -4.26
CA SER A 182 -10.64 -4.18 -5.21
C SER A 182 -11.72 -4.20 -6.30
N LEU A 183 -11.31 -4.09 -7.56
CA LEU A 183 -12.20 -3.96 -8.72
C LEU A 183 -13.33 -4.99 -8.76
N ALA A 184 -13.02 -6.27 -8.54
CA ALA A 184 -13.95 -7.37 -8.70
C ALA A 184 -14.67 -7.78 -7.41
N LEU A 185 -14.30 -7.20 -6.27
CA LEU A 185 -14.74 -7.66 -4.95
C LEU A 185 -15.46 -6.59 -4.14
N THR A 186 -15.27 -5.31 -4.44
CA THR A 186 -15.92 -4.24 -3.70
C THR A 186 -17.39 -4.07 -4.09
N ASP A 187 -18.25 -3.89 -3.10
CA ASP A 187 -19.64 -3.45 -3.29
C ASP A 187 -19.72 -1.98 -3.74
N ASP A 188 -18.61 -1.24 -3.70
CA ASP A 188 -18.57 0.17 -4.07
C ASP A 188 -18.47 0.42 -5.57
N TYR A 189 -18.46 -0.62 -6.40
CA TYR A 189 -18.34 -0.48 -7.85
C TYR A 189 -19.41 0.49 -8.39
N PRO A 190 -19.04 1.52 -9.19
CA PRO A 190 -17.77 1.67 -9.91
C PRO A 190 -16.66 2.43 -9.15
N CYS A 191 -16.86 2.83 -7.89
CA CYS A 191 -15.89 3.60 -7.08
C CYS A 191 -14.75 2.72 -6.52
N ALA A 192 -14.09 1.98 -7.41
CA ALA A 192 -12.99 1.04 -7.14
C ALA A 192 -11.71 1.46 -7.88
N THR A 193 -10.61 0.76 -7.65
CA THR A 193 -9.43 0.87 -8.53
C THR A 193 -9.54 -0.08 -9.72
N SER A 194 -8.56 -0.07 -10.63
CA SER A 194 -8.56 -0.90 -11.85
C SER A 194 -8.03 -2.32 -11.64
N ASP A 195 -7.84 -2.76 -10.40
CA ASP A 195 -7.34 -4.09 -10.06
C ASP A 195 -7.87 -4.56 -8.71
N ASN A 196 -7.62 -5.83 -8.37
CA ASN A 196 -7.85 -6.36 -7.03
C ASN A 196 -6.70 -6.01 -6.09
N CYS A 197 -7.02 -5.74 -4.83
CA CYS A 197 -6.07 -5.22 -3.82
C CYS A 197 -6.00 -6.15 -2.61
N THR A 198 -5.97 -7.47 -2.86
CA THR A 198 -5.96 -8.52 -1.85
C THR A 198 -4.58 -9.17 -1.75
N ALA A 199 -4.36 -9.99 -0.72
CA ALA A 199 -3.12 -10.75 -0.57
C ALA A 199 -2.91 -11.71 -1.74
N VAL A 200 -4.00 -12.29 -2.27
CA VAL A 200 -3.96 -13.15 -3.46
C VAL A 200 -3.57 -12.38 -4.71
N ALA A 201 -4.14 -11.19 -4.92
CA ALA A 201 -3.75 -10.33 -6.03
C ALA A 201 -2.26 -9.94 -5.91
N ALA A 202 -1.82 -9.56 -4.70
CA ALA A 202 -0.43 -9.20 -4.48
C ALA A 202 0.55 -10.36 -4.74
N MET A 203 0.16 -11.61 -4.45
CA MET A 203 0.92 -12.81 -4.84
C MET A 203 1.01 -12.98 -6.36
N ASP A 204 -0.12 -12.83 -7.04
CA ASP A 204 -0.21 -12.95 -8.50
C ASP A 204 0.64 -11.90 -9.21
N ASP A 205 0.57 -10.65 -8.74
CA ASP A 205 1.28 -9.51 -9.31
C ASP A 205 2.80 -9.71 -9.35
N VAL A 206 3.35 -10.41 -8.36
CA VAL A 206 4.80 -10.67 -8.26
C VAL A 206 5.19 -12.08 -8.69
N GLY A 207 4.21 -12.93 -9.02
CA GLY A 207 4.42 -14.33 -9.41
C GLY A 207 4.97 -15.20 -8.28
N LEU A 208 4.61 -14.93 -7.02
CA LEU A 208 5.09 -15.70 -5.87
C LEU A 208 4.36 -17.05 -5.77
N ASN A 209 5.11 -18.13 -5.55
CA ASN A 209 4.53 -19.42 -5.17
C ASN A 209 3.85 -19.31 -3.80
N TRP A 210 2.54 -19.50 -3.75
CA TRP A 210 1.72 -19.39 -2.53
C TRP A 210 2.23 -20.21 -1.34
N ARG A 211 2.94 -21.34 -1.59
CA ARG A 211 3.52 -22.17 -0.51
C ARG A 211 4.71 -21.51 0.21
N LEU A 212 5.26 -20.44 -0.37
CA LEU A 212 6.37 -19.68 0.19
C LEU A 212 5.90 -18.47 0.98
N VAL A 213 4.59 -18.25 1.16
CA VAL A 213 4.09 -17.18 2.02
C VAL A 213 4.09 -17.66 3.47
N THR A 214 4.75 -16.91 4.36
CA THR A 214 4.66 -17.14 5.81
C THR A 214 3.66 -16.22 6.46
N ASP A 215 3.63 -14.96 6.04
CA ASP A 215 2.90 -13.91 6.75
C ASP A 215 2.07 -13.05 5.78
N VAL A 216 0.84 -12.77 6.22
CA VAL A 216 -0.01 -11.74 5.62
C VAL A 216 -0.28 -10.71 6.71
N ILE A 217 0.36 -9.56 6.62
CA ILE A 217 0.15 -8.46 7.56
C ILE A 217 -0.88 -7.52 6.94
N MET A 218 -2.06 -7.47 7.54
CA MET A 218 -3.11 -6.56 7.12
C MET A 218 -3.03 -5.27 7.94
N VAL A 219 -2.83 -4.16 7.23
CA VAL A 219 -2.75 -2.83 7.82
C VAL A 219 -4.16 -2.28 7.99
N VAL A 220 -4.50 -1.94 9.22
CA VAL A 220 -5.79 -1.36 9.61
C VAL A 220 -5.52 0.06 10.10
N LYS A 221 -6.20 1.03 9.49
CA LYS A 221 -6.15 2.42 9.95
C LYS A 221 -7.16 2.64 11.05
N ALA A 222 -6.71 3.13 12.21
CA ALA A 222 -7.56 3.28 13.39
C ALA A 222 -8.82 4.13 13.12
N LEU A 223 -8.67 5.19 12.33
CA LEU A 223 -9.77 5.98 11.78
C LEU A 223 -9.75 5.93 10.25
N PRO A 224 -10.68 5.19 9.61
CA PRO A 224 -10.70 5.00 8.17
C PRO A 224 -10.69 6.31 7.38
N SER A 225 -10.15 6.25 6.18
CA SER A 225 -10.15 7.37 5.24
C SER A 225 -10.46 6.90 3.83
N ARG A 226 -11.10 7.76 3.03
CA ARG A 226 -11.38 7.50 1.62
C ARG A 226 -11.06 8.74 0.78
N VAL A 227 -10.53 8.52 -0.43
CA VAL A 227 -10.35 9.56 -1.45
C VAL A 227 -11.37 9.33 -2.55
N GLY A 228 -11.99 10.41 -3.03
CA GLY A 228 -12.97 10.36 -4.10
C GLY A 228 -14.38 9.99 -3.62
N SER A 229 -15.17 9.53 -4.58
CA SER A 229 -16.58 9.18 -4.41
C SER A 229 -16.76 7.82 -3.71
N GLY A 230 -18.02 7.46 -3.46
CA GLY A 230 -18.40 6.18 -2.83
C GLY A 230 -18.72 6.31 -1.33
N PRO A 231 -19.37 5.31 -0.72
CA PRO A 231 -19.81 5.39 0.67
C PRO A 231 -18.63 5.37 1.66
N LEU A 232 -18.79 6.04 2.80
CA LEU A 232 -17.87 5.90 3.93
C LEU A 232 -18.71 5.82 5.21
N PRO A 233 -18.89 4.62 5.78
CA PRO A 233 -19.62 4.48 7.04
C PRO A 233 -18.99 5.33 8.14
N TYR A 234 -19.83 5.92 8.97
CA TYR A 234 -19.42 6.79 10.09
C TYR A 234 -18.60 8.02 9.66
N GLU A 235 -18.82 8.52 8.45
CA GLU A 235 -18.14 9.71 7.95
C GLU A 235 -18.42 10.94 8.80
N ILE A 236 -17.35 11.68 9.14
CA ILE A 236 -17.41 12.96 9.83
C ILE A 236 -17.24 14.12 8.85
N SER A 237 -17.77 15.29 9.20
CA SER A 237 -17.58 16.50 8.40
C SER A 237 -16.11 16.94 8.36
N ALA A 238 -15.68 17.60 7.29
CA ALA A 238 -14.33 18.17 7.17
C ALA A 238 -14.00 19.13 8.33
N ALA A 239 -14.97 19.95 8.75
CA ALA A 239 -14.80 20.86 9.89
C ALA A 239 -14.52 20.11 11.20
N GLU A 240 -15.10 18.91 11.39
CA GLU A 240 -14.81 18.08 12.56
C GLU A 240 -13.42 17.46 12.48
N ALA A 241 -13.01 16.96 11.32
CA ALA A 241 -11.66 16.46 11.11
C ALA A 241 -10.59 17.54 11.37
N ASP A 242 -10.84 18.76 10.92
CA ASP A 242 -9.96 19.93 11.15
C ASP A 242 -9.90 20.30 12.64
N ARG A 243 -11.06 20.34 13.33
CA ARG A 243 -11.10 20.61 14.78
C ARG A 243 -10.30 19.59 15.59
N ARG A 244 -10.29 18.34 15.17
CA ARG A 244 -9.51 17.26 15.81
C ARG A 244 -8.06 17.20 15.35
N GLY A 245 -7.68 17.95 14.32
CA GLY A 245 -6.32 17.92 13.76
C GLY A 245 -5.95 16.62 13.04
N ILE A 246 -6.94 15.88 12.53
CA ILE A 246 -6.76 14.57 11.86
C ILE A 246 -7.00 14.63 10.35
N THR A 247 -7.01 15.83 9.78
CA THR A 247 -7.18 16.05 8.34
C THR A 247 -5.96 15.56 7.57
N GLU A 248 -6.22 14.83 6.50
CA GLU A 248 -5.19 14.21 5.67
C GLU A 248 -5.39 14.54 4.19
N HIS A 249 -4.31 14.59 3.43
CA HIS A 249 -4.33 14.84 1.99
C HIS A 249 -3.66 13.69 1.23
N GLY A 250 -4.21 13.35 0.07
CA GLY A 250 -3.68 12.29 -0.78
C GLY A 250 -2.28 12.61 -1.33
N VAL A 251 -1.39 11.62 -1.35
CA VAL A 251 0.00 11.78 -1.80
C VAL A 251 0.08 12.15 -3.29
N VAL A 252 -0.80 11.58 -4.11
CA VAL A 252 -0.78 11.71 -5.57
C VAL A 252 -1.48 12.99 -6.03
N THR A 253 -2.76 13.15 -5.67
CA THR A 253 -3.58 14.26 -6.19
C THR A 253 -3.64 15.47 -5.26
N GLY A 254 -3.15 15.37 -4.01
CA GLY A 254 -3.31 16.41 -2.99
C GLY A 254 -4.75 16.62 -2.50
N ARG A 255 -5.71 15.78 -2.92
CA ARG A 255 -7.12 15.91 -2.53
C ARG A 255 -7.29 15.61 -1.03
N PRO A 256 -8.18 16.33 -0.31
CA PRO A 256 -8.48 16.00 1.08
C PRO A 256 -9.11 14.61 1.16
N ARG A 257 -8.73 13.86 2.19
CA ARG A 257 -9.31 12.55 2.50
C ARG A 257 -10.55 12.73 3.37
N ARG A 258 -11.65 12.08 3.00
CA ARG A 258 -12.81 11.90 3.87
C ARG A 258 -12.43 10.99 5.03
N LYS A 259 -12.98 11.23 6.22
CA LYS A 259 -12.61 10.53 7.46
C LYS A 259 -13.85 9.90 8.11
N ALA A 260 -13.67 8.71 8.64
CA ALA A 260 -14.66 8.08 9.51
C ALA A 260 -14.28 8.22 10.99
N ASP A 261 -15.29 8.28 11.86
CA ASP A 261 -15.14 8.39 13.31
C ASP A 261 -14.72 7.08 13.97
N ARG A 262 -14.97 5.94 13.31
CA ARG A 262 -14.72 4.59 13.85
C ARG A 262 -14.62 3.55 12.74
N LEU A 263 -14.11 2.38 13.13
CA LEU A 263 -14.08 1.19 12.29
C LEU A 263 -15.45 0.50 12.23
N ASP A 264 -15.75 -0.06 11.06
CA ASP A 264 -16.89 -0.95 10.88
C ASP A 264 -16.42 -2.41 11.04
N PRO A 265 -16.94 -3.15 12.05
CA PRO A 265 -16.48 -4.51 12.31
C PRO A 265 -16.83 -5.49 11.19
N ASP A 266 -17.93 -5.29 10.47
CA ASP A 266 -18.35 -6.19 9.39
C ASP A 266 -17.44 -6.03 8.17
N LEU A 267 -17.05 -4.80 7.86
CA LEU A 267 -16.06 -4.52 6.81
C LEU A 267 -14.67 -5.09 7.15
N LEU A 268 -14.26 -5.01 8.42
CA LEU A 268 -13.01 -5.62 8.87
C LEU A 268 -13.05 -7.14 8.82
N ALA A 269 -14.15 -7.75 9.25
CA ALA A 269 -14.35 -9.19 9.19
C ALA A 269 -14.32 -9.69 7.73
N TYR A 270 -14.96 -8.97 6.81
CA TYR A 270 -14.88 -9.26 5.38
C TYR A 270 -13.45 -9.17 4.84
N ALA A 271 -12.73 -8.07 5.14
CA ALA A 271 -11.36 -7.88 4.68
C ALA A 271 -10.42 -8.98 5.23
N ALA A 272 -10.59 -9.35 6.50
CA ALA A 272 -9.84 -10.45 7.12
C ALA A 272 -10.17 -11.80 6.46
N MET A 273 -11.45 -12.09 6.21
CA MET A 273 -11.88 -13.31 5.54
C MET A 273 -11.24 -13.47 4.16
N VAL A 274 -11.16 -12.40 3.38
CA VAL A 274 -10.60 -12.42 2.02
C VAL A 274 -9.08 -12.53 2.02
N ASN A 275 -8.40 -11.90 2.98
CA ASN A 275 -6.93 -11.81 2.99
C ASN A 275 -6.25 -12.88 3.86
N GLY A 276 -6.94 -13.46 4.84
CA GLY A 276 -6.37 -14.41 5.79
C GLY A 276 -5.15 -13.86 6.56
N PRO A 277 -5.28 -12.72 7.27
CA PRO A 277 -4.16 -12.10 7.95
C PRO A 277 -3.59 -13.00 9.05
N THR A 278 -2.27 -13.12 9.11
CA THR A 278 -1.55 -13.74 10.24
C THR A 278 -1.29 -12.72 11.36
N ALA A 279 -1.31 -11.43 11.03
CA ALA A 279 -1.10 -10.34 11.95
C ALA A 279 -1.78 -9.05 11.46
N ILE A 280 -2.10 -8.17 12.40
CA ILE A 280 -2.63 -6.83 12.14
C ILE A 280 -1.61 -5.78 12.55
N ALA A 281 -1.35 -4.84 11.63
CA ALA A 281 -0.67 -3.59 11.94
C ALA A 281 -1.70 -2.46 12.08
N LEU A 282 -1.94 -1.99 13.30
CA LEU A 282 -2.89 -0.92 13.58
C LEU A 282 -2.18 0.44 13.52
N THR A 283 -2.69 1.35 12.71
CA THR A 283 -1.99 2.60 12.37
C THR A 283 -2.79 3.85 12.70
N PHE A 284 -2.07 4.97 12.86
CA PHE A 284 -2.63 6.27 13.23
C PHE A 284 -3.39 6.22 14.56
N ILE A 285 -2.89 5.50 15.56
CA ILE A 285 -3.58 5.42 16.86
C ILE A 285 -3.54 6.77 17.61
N ASP A 286 -2.61 7.66 17.26
CA ASP A 286 -2.56 9.04 17.74
C ASP A 286 -3.75 9.90 17.27
N HIS A 287 -4.46 9.46 16.21
CA HIS A 287 -5.71 10.09 15.79
C HIS A 287 -6.91 9.67 16.64
N VAL A 288 -6.82 8.52 17.32
CA VAL A 288 -7.82 8.06 18.29
C VAL A 288 -7.56 8.70 19.65
N ASP A 289 -6.29 8.74 20.04
CA ASP A 289 -5.85 9.35 21.29
C ASP A 289 -4.54 10.13 21.09
N PRO A 290 -4.59 11.48 21.11
CA PRO A 290 -3.41 12.32 20.93
C PRO A 290 -2.28 12.07 21.94
N GLU A 291 -2.57 11.49 23.11
CA GLU A 291 -1.54 11.13 24.10
C GLU A 291 -0.62 10.00 23.60
N MET A 292 -1.08 9.22 22.63
CA MET A 292 -0.29 8.16 22.02
C MET A 292 0.76 8.68 21.05
N ARG A 293 0.74 9.97 20.68
CA ARG A 293 1.66 10.52 19.70
C ARG A 293 3.13 10.33 20.08
N GLY A 294 3.85 9.55 19.27
CA GLY A 294 5.27 9.25 19.45
C GLY A 294 5.59 8.31 20.63
N VAL A 295 4.57 7.71 21.25
CA VAL A 295 4.76 6.71 22.30
C VAL A 295 5.38 5.45 21.70
N ARG A 296 6.42 4.92 22.36
CA ARG A 296 7.14 3.69 21.98
C ARG A 296 7.12 2.61 23.05
N ASP A 297 6.57 2.94 24.22
CA ASP A 297 6.49 2.06 25.38
C ASP A 297 5.09 1.43 25.45
N ARG A 298 5.03 0.09 25.42
CA ARG A 298 3.80 -0.69 25.51
C ARG A 298 3.04 -0.48 26.82
N ASP A 299 3.74 -0.15 27.90
CA ASP A 299 3.11 0.02 29.22
C ASP A 299 2.30 1.32 29.27
N ARG A 300 2.52 2.22 28.30
CA ARG A 300 1.83 3.50 28.16
C ARG A 300 0.63 3.47 27.20
N ILE A 301 0.24 2.30 26.68
CA ILE A 301 -0.95 2.19 25.83
C ILE A 301 -2.19 2.56 26.65
N THR A 302 -2.92 3.57 26.19
CA THR A 302 -4.11 4.11 26.84
C THR A 302 -5.32 3.19 26.71
N ALA A 303 -6.32 3.36 27.60
CA ALA A 303 -7.53 2.52 27.59
C ALA A 303 -8.30 2.57 26.26
N PRO A 304 -8.52 3.73 25.60
CA PRO A 304 -9.20 3.78 24.30
C PRO A 304 -8.50 2.95 23.22
N VAL A 305 -7.17 2.90 23.23
CA VAL A 305 -6.38 2.11 22.28
C VAL A 305 -6.43 0.63 22.62
N ARG A 306 -6.41 0.24 23.90
CA ARG A 306 -6.61 -1.16 24.31
C ARG A 306 -7.97 -1.69 23.85
N GLU A 307 -9.03 -0.93 24.07
CA GLU A 307 -10.36 -1.31 23.59
C GLU A 307 -10.44 -1.37 22.06
N LEU A 308 -9.68 -0.52 21.34
CA LEU A 308 -9.60 -0.58 19.88
C LEU A 308 -8.89 -1.86 19.41
N ILE A 309 -7.80 -2.25 20.07
CA ILE A 309 -7.11 -3.52 19.80
C ILE A 309 -8.09 -4.68 19.97
N ASP A 310 -8.78 -4.76 21.11
CA ASP A 310 -9.73 -5.84 21.40
C ASP A 310 -10.82 -5.94 20.32
N ARG A 311 -11.37 -4.80 19.87
CA ARG A 311 -12.38 -4.76 18.79
C ARG A 311 -11.83 -5.21 17.44
N VAL A 312 -10.60 -4.82 17.10
CA VAL A 312 -9.97 -5.19 15.84
C VAL A 312 -9.64 -6.69 15.82
N GLU A 313 -9.08 -7.21 16.90
CA GLU A 313 -8.79 -8.64 17.03
C GLU A 313 -10.08 -9.48 16.99
N GLN A 314 -11.13 -9.03 17.69
CA GLN A 314 -12.43 -9.69 17.67
C GLN A 314 -13.05 -9.72 16.26
N ALA A 315 -12.98 -8.61 15.51
CA ALA A 315 -13.57 -8.52 14.18
C ALA A 315 -12.77 -9.30 13.13
N THR A 316 -11.43 -9.29 13.22
CA THR A 316 -10.55 -9.89 12.21
C THR A 316 -10.18 -11.34 12.51
N GLY A 317 -10.25 -11.76 13.77
CA GLY A 317 -9.76 -13.05 14.24
C GLY A 317 -8.22 -13.18 14.22
N ALA A 318 -7.49 -12.09 13.99
CA ALA A 318 -6.04 -12.05 13.93
C ALA A 318 -5.46 -11.10 14.98
N PRO A 319 -4.29 -11.40 15.55
CA PRO A 319 -3.69 -10.58 16.60
C PRO A 319 -3.16 -9.25 16.06
N VAL A 320 -3.30 -8.18 16.83
CA VAL A 320 -2.62 -6.91 16.57
C VAL A 320 -1.19 -7.02 17.11
N THR A 321 -0.21 -6.99 16.20
CA THR A 321 1.21 -7.19 16.55
C THR A 321 2.01 -5.90 16.58
N SER A 322 1.46 -4.81 16.06
CA SER A 322 2.14 -3.51 16.07
C SER A 322 1.18 -2.33 16.03
N LEU A 323 1.55 -1.24 16.69
CA LEU A 323 0.82 0.02 16.76
C LEU A 323 1.68 1.16 16.22
N ASP A 324 1.23 1.82 15.16
CA ASP A 324 1.84 3.05 14.66
C ASP A 324 1.30 4.26 15.40
N THR A 325 2.21 4.99 16.05
CA THR A 325 1.90 6.02 17.05
C THR A 325 2.17 7.42 16.54
N GLY A 326 2.44 7.59 15.25
CA GLY A 326 2.78 8.90 14.68
C GLY A 326 3.49 8.80 13.34
N PRO A 327 3.82 9.94 12.72
CA PRO A 327 4.27 9.98 11.33
C PRO A 327 5.71 9.51 11.13
N ARG A 328 6.58 9.52 12.15
CA ARG A 328 8.00 9.19 12.00
C ARG A 328 8.21 7.69 11.95
N LEU A 329 9.22 7.25 11.24
CA LEU A 329 9.53 5.83 11.02
C LEU A 329 9.65 5.05 12.33
N GLY A 330 10.26 5.64 13.36
CA GLY A 330 10.40 5.03 14.69
C GLY A 330 9.18 5.16 15.62
N ASP A 331 8.11 5.84 15.22
CA ASP A 331 6.88 5.97 16.02
C ASP A 331 6.07 4.67 15.93
N LEU A 332 6.49 3.67 16.70
CA LEU A 332 5.99 2.30 16.69
C LEU A 332 6.03 1.70 18.09
N ILE A 333 5.00 0.94 18.44
CA ILE A 333 5.00 -0.01 19.55
C ILE A 333 4.85 -1.40 18.97
N GLU A 334 5.74 -2.31 19.34
CA GLU A 334 5.60 -3.73 19.01
C GLU A 334 4.89 -4.46 20.14
N LEU A 335 3.91 -5.26 19.78
CA LEU A 335 3.19 -6.15 20.69
C LEU A 335 3.77 -7.55 20.51
N ALA A 336 3.97 -8.27 21.61
CA ALA A 336 4.41 -9.66 21.53
C ALA A 336 3.28 -10.48 20.89
N ALA A 337 3.60 -11.18 19.79
CA ALA A 337 2.72 -12.18 19.18
C ALA A 337 2.63 -13.43 20.05
#